data_AF-A0A6N7WJP8-F1
#
_entry.id   AF-A0A6N7WJP8-F1
#
_cell.length_a   1.000
_cell.length_b   1.000
_cell.length_c   1.000
_cell.angle_alpha   90.00
_cell.angle_beta   90.00
_cell.angle_gamma   90.00
#
_symmetry.space_group_name_H-M   'P 1'
#
loop_
_entity.id
_entity.type
_entity.pdbx_description
1 polymer ?
#
loop_
_entity_poly.entity_id
_entity_poly.type
_entity_poly.pdbx_seq_one_letter_code
_entity_poly.pdbx_strand_id
1 'polypeptide(L)'
;MAYQIFEMSDGQRVALYAQGNSVLYCLLPFARGMLPIEVKRDYLAHFEARVFRDTVCYVYENLEHTIILDTLGNGPARIILTDGPLGYGFCNLHLVVRDGDLYLFYQAFSGREKGYGLYVCMPYQENCRGVVFEKESPVGDGARKSAGQDENQEQKGRRNDLAGKNDLVGKNALGFHVTATDAGTVITCVDKISGEVRVFEWKSGLIFEERRQVGEEEHGRRLNSLQAAWQEEKEGWELQKEEIQAVALAKMGELQQEREERLIQCRKEYEGKVNRLRGEYEEKLAKCREGYEKQLLQAKRQYDELAQTAIRLQQIGRKWRDKYFEKDDE
;
A
#
# COMPACT_ATOMS: atom_id res chain seq x y z
N MET A 1 -38.22 8.11 8.47
CA MET A 1 -38.64 9.18 9.40
C MET A 1 -37.42 9.59 10.19
N ALA A 2 -36.86 10.76 9.88
CA ALA A 2 -35.79 11.35 10.68
C ALA A 2 -36.47 12.33 11.65
N TYR A 3 -36.35 12.07 12.96
CA TYR A 3 -36.72 13.04 13.98
C TYR A 3 -35.43 13.69 14.48
N GLN A 4 -35.47 14.98 14.77
CA GLN A 4 -34.34 15.72 15.33
C GLN A 4 -34.68 16.10 16.76
N ILE A 5 -33.81 15.76 17.71
CA ILE A 5 -33.99 16.07 19.13
C ILE A 5 -33.11 17.28 19.45
N PHE A 6 -33.72 18.28 20.07
CA PHE A 6 -33.08 19.50 20.53
C PHE A 6 -33.24 19.64 22.03
N GLU A 7 -32.22 20.19 22.68
CA GLU A 7 -32.25 20.56 24.09
C GLU A 7 -32.36 22.08 24.16
N MET A 8 -33.41 22.56 24.81
CA MET A 8 -33.71 23.97 24.99
C MET A 8 -32.95 24.53 26.19
N SER A 9 -32.85 25.86 26.28
CA SER A 9 -32.13 26.57 27.35
C SER A 9 -32.74 26.36 28.75
N ASP A 10 -34.02 26.01 28.82
CA ASP A 10 -34.74 25.66 30.05
C ASP A 10 -34.54 24.19 30.49
N GLY A 11 -33.71 23.43 29.77
CA GLY A 11 -33.45 22.01 30.00
C GLY A 11 -34.55 21.08 29.46
N GLN A 12 -35.57 21.63 28.80
CA GLN A 12 -36.60 20.83 28.13
C GLN A 12 -36.07 20.27 26.81
N ARG A 13 -36.42 19.03 26.50
CA ARG A 13 -36.05 18.41 25.22
C ARG A 13 -37.25 18.43 24.28
N VAL A 14 -37.02 18.82 23.03
CA VAL A 14 -38.04 18.91 21.99
C VAL A 14 -37.63 17.99 20.85
N ALA A 15 -38.51 17.08 20.48
CA ALA A 15 -38.35 16.30 19.25
C ALA A 15 -39.22 16.92 18.16
N LEU A 16 -38.60 17.27 17.03
CA LEU A 16 -39.25 17.89 15.88
C LEU A 16 -39.11 16.96 14.67
N TYR A 17 -40.23 16.72 13.98
CA TYR A 17 -40.26 15.81 12.84
C TYR A 17 -41.38 16.18 11.86
N ALA A 18 -41.19 15.79 10.59
CA ALA A 18 -42.21 15.92 9.56
C ALA A 18 -42.95 14.59 9.37
N GLN A 19 -44.29 14.65 9.25
CA GLN A 19 -45.15 13.50 8.96
C GLN A 19 -46.24 13.91 7.97
N GLY A 20 -46.26 13.25 6.81
CA GLY A 20 -47.18 13.64 5.73
C GLY A 20 -46.87 15.07 5.29
N ASN A 21 -47.90 15.92 5.26
CA ASN A 21 -47.77 17.34 4.92
C ASN A 21 -47.68 18.24 6.17
N SER A 22 -47.37 17.67 7.33
CA SER A 22 -47.35 18.40 8.59
C SER A 22 -46.01 18.35 9.29
N VAL A 23 -45.64 19.46 9.93
CA VAL A 23 -44.51 19.53 10.87
C VAL A 23 -45.06 19.43 12.28
N LEU A 24 -44.55 18.47 13.05
CA LEU A 24 -45.01 18.14 14.40
C LEU A 24 -43.85 18.26 15.37
N TYR A 25 -44.13 18.73 16.59
CA TYR A 25 -43.19 18.65 17.71
C TYR A 25 -43.80 17.98 18.92
N CYS A 26 -42.93 17.43 19.74
CA CYS A 26 -43.29 16.82 21.02
C CYS A 26 -42.24 17.15 22.08
N LEU A 27 -42.73 17.37 23.30
CA LEU A 27 -41.90 17.63 24.47
C LEU A 27 -41.46 16.29 25.09
N LEU A 28 -40.21 16.22 25.52
CA LEU A 28 -39.61 15.05 26.14
C LEU A 28 -39.31 15.34 27.63
N PRO A 29 -39.49 14.36 28.54
CA PRO A 29 -39.95 12.99 28.27
C PRO A 29 -41.45 12.93 27.93
N PHE A 30 -41.83 11.97 27.08
CA PHE A 30 -43.24 11.75 26.73
C PHE A 30 -44.02 11.30 27.96
N ALA A 31 -44.98 12.13 28.42
CA ALA A 31 -45.98 11.70 29.38
C ALA A 31 -47.09 10.90 28.67
N ARG A 32 -47.69 9.95 29.40
CA ARG A 32 -48.78 9.13 28.88
C ARG A 32 -49.98 10.02 28.50
N GLY A 33 -50.39 9.97 27.23
CA GLY A 33 -51.49 10.77 26.70
C GLY A 33 -51.08 12.10 26.05
N MET A 34 -49.79 12.45 26.04
CA MET A 34 -49.32 13.57 25.24
C MET A 34 -49.42 13.28 23.75
N LEU A 35 -50.09 14.17 23.03
CA LEU A 35 -50.15 14.15 21.58
C LEU A 35 -49.11 15.13 21.01
N PRO A 36 -48.45 14.77 19.89
CA PRO A 36 -47.62 15.71 19.14
C PRO A 36 -48.45 16.94 18.74
N ILE A 37 -47.86 18.11 18.89
CA ILE A 37 -48.48 19.38 18.52
C ILE A 37 -48.10 19.68 17.07
N GLU A 38 -49.12 19.91 16.25
CA GLU A 38 -48.97 20.29 14.86
C GLU A 38 -48.62 21.78 14.75
N VAL A 39 -47.47 22.07 14.17
CA VAL A 39 -46.97 23.44 13.99
C VAL A 39 -47.36 23.98 12.62
N LYS A 40 -47.26 23.13 11.59
CA LYS A 40 -47.53 23.48 10.18
C LYS A 40 -48.22 22.35 9.44
N ARG A 41 -48.96 22.70 8.39
CA ARG A 41 -49.81 21.80 7.56
C ARG A 41 -49.51 21.85 6.06
N ASP A 42 -48.53 22.66 5.68
CA ASP A 42 -48.15 22.96 4.32
C ASP A 42 -46.78 22.38 3.95
N TYR A 43 -46.28 21.41 4.73
CA TYR A 43 -44.98 20.79 4.48
C TYR A 43 -45.00 19.95 3.21
N LEU A 44 -43.98 20.11 2.36
CA LEU A 44 -43.76 19.30 1.17
C LEU A 44 -42.51 18.42 1.31
N ALA A 45 -41.34 19.05 1.49
CA ALA A 45 -40.04 18.36 1.45
C ALA A 45 -38.92 19.14 2.16
N HIS A 46 -37.72 18.52 2.23
CA HIS A 46 -36.47 19.12 2.69
C HIS A 46 -36.53 19.74 4.09
N PHE A 47 -36.94 18.94 5.08
CA PHE A 47 -37.00 19.34 6.49
C PHE A 47 -35.64 19.36 7.19
N GLU A 48 -35.31 20.45 7.86
CA GLU A 48 -34.17 20.52 8.77
C GLU A 48 -34.38 21.56 9.88
N ALA A 49 -33.78 21.33 11.04
CA ALA A 49 -33.89 22.21 12.19
C ALA A 49 -32.56 22.38 12.96
N ARG A 50 -32.41 23.53 13.61
CA ARG A 50 -31.26 23.90 14.44
C ARG A 50 -31.68 24.82 15.58
N VAL A 51 -30.94 24.76 16.69
CA VAL A 51 -31.09 25.72 17.80
C VAL A 51 -30.33 27.00 17.47
N PHE A 52 -31.01 28.14 17.52
CA PHE A 52 -30.45 29.47 17.31
C PHE A 52 -31.05 30.45 18.33
N ARG A 53 -30.19 31.18 19.07
CA ARG A 53 -30.59 32.16 20.10
C ARG A 53 -31.69 31.62 21.04
N ASP A 54 -31.45 30.43 21.60
CA ASP A 54 -32.36 29.73 22.53
C ASP A 54 -33.72 29.30 21.98
N THR A 55 -33.90 29.35 20.66
CA THR A 55 -35.12 28.88 19.97
C THR A 55 -34.78 27.84 18.91
N VAL A 56 -35.68 26.88 18.65
CA VAL A 56 -35.50 25.93 17.54
C VAL A 56 -35.99 26.60 16.26
N CYS A 57 -35.08 26.89 15.34
CA CYS A 57 -35.41 27.30 13.99
C CYS A 57 -35.50 26.07 13.10
N TYR A 58 -36.49 26.03 12.21
CA TYR A 58 -36.64 24.97 11.23
C TYR A 58 -36.94 25.54 9.85
N VAL A 59 -36.39 24.88 8.84
CA VAL A 59 -36.59 25.21 7.43
C VAL A 59 -37.29 24.05 6.76
N TYR A 60 -38.23 24.38 5.87
CA TYR A 60 -38.90 23.42 5.04
C TYR A 60 -39.33 24.04 3.71
N GLU A 61 -39.53 23.19 2.71
CA GLU A 61 -40.23 23.54 1.48
C GLU A 61 -41.72 23.33 1.67
N ASN A 62 -42.53 24.34 1.32
CA ASN A 62 -43.98 24.25 1.42
C ASN A 62 -44.64 23.72 0.12
N LEU A 63 -45.96 23.50 0.16
CA LEU A 63 -46.75 23.06 -1.00
C LEU A 63 -46.73 24.04 -2.20
N GLU A 64 -46.33 25.28 -1.99
CA GLU A 64 -46.17 26.31 -3.03
C GLU A 64 -44.74 26.39 -3.58
N HIS A 65 -43.87 25.43 -3.23
CA HIS A 65 -42.45 25.42 -3.62
C HIS A 65 -41.67 26.66 -3.15
N THR A 66 -42.02 27.16 -1.97
CA THR A 66 -41.29 28.23 -1.28
C THR A 66 -40.56 27.68 -0.06
N ILE A 67 -39.36 28.20 0.19
CA ILE A 67 -38.60 27.85 1.37
C ILE A 67 -39.00 28.79 2.50
N ILE A 68 -39.56 28.20 3.54
CA ILE A 68 -39.99 28.89 4.74
C ILE A 68 -39.01 28.59 5.87
N LEU A 69 -38.50 29.65 6.51
CA LEU A 69 -37.86 29.57 7.81
C LEU A 69 -38.88 29.95 8.87
N ASP A 70 -39.05 29.10 9.86
CA ASP A 70 -39.90 29.38 10.99
C ASP A 70 -39.21 28.98 12.30
N THR A 71 -39.74 29.48 13.41
CA THR A 71 -39.19 29.25 14.75
C THR A 71 -40.24 28.59 15.62
N LEU A 72 -39.83 27.62 16.43
CA LEU A 72 -40.69 26.97 17.40
C LEU A 72 -41.01 27.97 18.52
N GLY A 73 -42.19 28.60 18.42
CA GLY A 73 -42.64 29.69 19.27
C GLY A 73 -43.48 30.72 18.49
N ASN A 74 -43.77 31.88 19.10
CA ASN A 74 -44.55 32.96 18.46
C ASN A 74 -43.72 33.85 17.51
N GLY A 75 -42.75 33.28 16.79
CA GLY A 75 -42.00 34.02 15.77
C GLY A 75 -42.78 34.12 14.45
N PRO A 76 -42.61 35.20 13.67
CA PRO A 76 -43.19 35.28 12.33
C PRO A 76 -42.43 34.35 11.38
N ALA A 77 -43.16 33.48 10.69
CA ALA A 77 -42.62 32.70 9.58
C ALA A 77 -42.08 33.64 8.49
N ARG A 78 -40.90 33.34 7.97
CA ARG A 78 -40.23 34.13 6.93
C ARG A 78 -40.09 33.32 5.66
N ILE A 79 -40.49 33.91 4.54
CA ILE A 79 -40.23 33.37 3.20
C ILE A 79 -38.80 33.76 2.83
N ILE A 80 -37.93 32.77 2.64
CA ILE A 80 -36.51 32.99 2.36
C ILE A 80 -36.22 32.94 0.86
N LEU A 81 -36.83 31.95 0.19
CA LEU A 81 -36.69 31.73 -1.25
C LEU A 81 -38.05 31.37 -1.84
N THR A 82 -38.31 31.86 -3.04
CA THR A 82 -39.51 31.58 -3.83
C THR A 82 -39.02 31.09 -5.19
N ASP A 83 -39.59 30.00 -5.68
CA ASP A 83 -39.26 29.50 -7.01
C ASP A 83 -39.53 30.57 -8.07
N GLY A 84 -38.57 30.74 -8.98
CA GLY A 84 -38.77 31.57 -10.17
C GLY A 84 -39.77 30.93 -11.13
N PRO A 85 -40.21 31.65 -12.19
CA PRO A 85 -41.24 31.20 -13.14
C PRO A 85 -40.91 29.90 -13.91
N LEU A 86 -39.72 29.32 -13.71
CA LEU A 86 -39.24 28.11 -14.36
C LEU A 86 -39.29 26.85 -13.47
N GLY A 87 -39.77 26.95 -12.21
CA GLY A 87 -40.09 25.78 -11.36
C GLY A 87 -38.88 24.91 -11.00
N TYR A 88 -37.72 25.52 -10.79
CA TYR A 88 -36.50 24.81 -10.43
C TYR A 88 -36.41 24.64 -8.91
N GLY A 89 -36.97 23.53 -8.42
CA GLY A 89 -37.04 23.23 -6.99
C GLY A 89 -35.67 23.20 -6.31
N PHE A 90 -35.64 23.78 -5.12
CA PHE A 90 -34.49 23.78 -4.21
C PHE A 90 -34.29 22.40 -3.58
N CYS A 91 -33.04 22.02 -3.30
CA CYS A 91 -32.74 20.75 -2.65
C CYS A 91 -31.59 20.88 -1.63
N ASN A 92 -31.43 19.85 -0.78
CA ASN A 92 -30.38 19.75 0.24
C ASN A 92 -30.22 21.02 1.09
N LEU A 93 -31.30 21.37 1.80
CA LEU A 93 -31.29 22.48 2.77
C LEU A 93 -30.46 22.09 3.98
N HIS A 94 -29.49 22.96 4.33
CA HIS A 94 -28.58 22.80 5.46
C HIS A 94 -28.44 24.08 6.30
N LEU A 95 -28.90 24.04 7.55
CA LEU A 95 -28.85 25.10 8.54
C LEU A 95 -27.58 24.97 9.38
N VAL A 96 -26.82 26.06 9.42
CA VAL A 96 -25.56 26.15 10.18
C VAL A 96 -25.55 27.45 10.97
N VAL A 97 -25.26 27.35 12.27
CA VAL A 97 -25.05 28.50 13.15
C VAL A 97 -23.55 28.72 13.29
N ARG A 98 -23.07 29.92 12.97
CA ARG A 98 -21.65 30.28 13.07
C ARG A 98 -21.53 31.75 13.45
N ASP A 99 -20.58 32.08 14.33
CA ASP A 99 -20.25 33.46 14.72
C ASP A 99 -21.47 34.27 15.24
N GLY A 100 -22.49 33.60 15.78
CA GLY A 100 -23.72 34.22 16.29
C GLY A 100 -24.80 34.50 15.23
N ASP A 101 -24.55 34.11 13.97
CA ASP A 101 -25.44 34.26 12.84
C ASP A 101 -25.91 32.88 12.31
N LEU A 102 -27.07 32.91 11.63
CA LEU A 102 -27.68 31.72 11.02
C LEU A 102 -27.44 31.76 9.50
N TYR A 103 -26.94 30.65 8.96
CA TYR A 103 -26.68 30.45 7.55
C TYR A 103 -27.54 29.29 7.04
N LEU A 104 -28.22 29.50 5.91
CA LEU A 104 -28.95 28.48 5.18
C LEU A 104 -28.18 28.18 3.89
N PHE A 105 -27.63 26.97 3.81
CA PHE A 105 -27.09 26.41 2.58
C PHE A 105 -28.20 25.71 1.83
N TYR A 106 -28.24 25.92 0.52
CA TYR A 106 -29.21 25.28 -0.35
C TYR A 106 -28.60 25.02 -1.72
N GLN A 107 -29.07 23.96 -2.36
CA GLN A 107 -28.74 23.69 -3.75
C GLN A 107 -29.89 24.16 -4.63
N ALA A 108 -29.52 24.85 -5.71
CA ALA A 108 -30.48 25.31 -6.72
C ALA A 108 -29.93 24.99 -8.11
N PHE A 109 -30.84 24.67 -9.03
CA PHE A 109 -30.48 24.39 -10.41
C PHE A 109 -30.32 25.70 -11.19
N SER A 110 -29.12 25.96 -11.71
CA SER A 110 -28.78 27.20 -12.42
C SER A 110 -28.96 27.10 -13.95
N GLY A 111 -29.74 26.14 -14.44
CA GLY A 111 -30.03 25.95 -15.86
C GLY A 111 -29.26 24.81 -16.52
N ARG A 112 -29.67 24.44 -17.75
CA ARG A 112 -29.17 23.24 -18.50
C ARG A 112 -27.66 23.22 -18.72
N GLU A 113 -27.01 24.38 -18.74
CA GLU A 113 -25.56 24.52 -18.98
C GLU A 113 -24.71 24.57 -17.69
N LYS A 114 -25.31 24.86 -16.53
CA LYS A 114 -24.57 25.06 -15.26
C LYS A 114 -24.85 24.00 -14.19
N GLY A 115 -25.88 23.17 -14.37
CA GLY A 115 -26.21 22.14 -13.39
C GLY A 115 -26.64 22.71 -12.03
N TYR A 116 -26.46 21.94 -10.96
CA TYR A 116 -26.75 22.38 -9.59
C TYR A 116 -25.56 23.13 -8.99
N GLY A 117 -25.83 24.32 -8.44
CA GLY A 117 -24.87 25.09 -7.64
C GLY A 117 -25.17 24.98 -6.14
N LEU A 118 -24.17 25.23 -5.31
CA LEU A 118 -24.31 25.39 -3.86
C LEU A 118 -24.31 26.88 -3.52
N TYR A 119 -25.39 27.30 -2.88
CA TYR A 119 -25.63 28.68 -2.49
C TYR A 119 -25.80 28.78 -0.98
N VAL A 120 -25.58 29.97 -0.45
CA VAL A 120 -25.79 30.29 0.96
C VAL A 120 -26.56 31.58 1.10
N CYS A 121 -27.46 31.67 2.07
CA CYS A 121 -28.09 32.91 2.47
C CYS A 121 -28.09 33.06 3.99
N MET A 122 -28.18 34.32 4.45
CA MET A 122 -28.36 34.64 5.86
C MET A 122 -29.83 35.02 6.09
N PRO A 123 -30.67 34.15 6.66
CA PRO A 123 -32.13 34.35 6.69
C PRO A 123 -32.61 35.58 7.48
N TYR A 124 -31.79 36.09 8.41
CA TYR A 124 -32.10 37.26 9.22
C TYR A 124 -31.54 38.56 8.67
N GLN A 125 -30.70 38.51 7.61
CA GLN A 125 -30.16 39.69 6.95
C GLN A 125 -30.80 39.85 5.57
N GLU A 126 -31.37 41.02 5.28
CA GLU A 126 -32.04 41.26 4.00
C GLU A 126 -31.04 41.23 2.83
N ASN A 127 -31.38 40.48 1.78
CA ASN A 127 -30.61 40.36 0.53
C ASN A 127 -29.17 39.85 0.66
N CYS A 128 -28.78 39.27 1.80
CA CYS A 128 -27.46 38.68 1.98
C CYS A 128 -27.43 37.24 1.44
N ARG A 129 -26.97 37.10 0.20
CA ARG A 129 -26.80 35.81 -0.50
C ARG A 129 -25.38 35.69 -1.02
N GLY A 130 -24.83 34.49 -0.98
CA GLY A 130 -23.49 34.15 -1.46
C GLY A 130 -23.53 32.90 -2.32
N VAL A 131 -22.57 32.79 -3.23
CA VAL A 131 -22.34 31.60 -4.04
C VAL A 131 -21.15 30.87 -3.45
N VAL A 132 -21.35 29.61 -3.03
CA VAL A 132 -20.25 28.76 -2.56
C VAL A 132 -19.58 28.10 -3.76
N PHE A 133 -20.40 27.58 -4.67
CA PHE A 133 -19.93 26.87 -5.85
C PHE A 133 -20.97 26.92 -6.96
N GLU A 134 -20.57 27.35 -8.15
CA GLU A 134 -21.30 27.11 -9.40
C GLU A 134 -20.44 26.22 -10.29
N LYS A 135 -21.04 25.15 -10.84
CA LYS A 135 -20.36 24.29 -11.80
C LYS A 135 -20.28 25.05 -13.14
N GLU A 136 -19.13 25.65 -13.40
CA GLU A 136 -18.83 26.17 -14.73
C GLU A 136 -18.70 25.01 -15.72
N SER A 137 -19.45 25.09 -16.82
CA SER A 137 -19.26 24.14 -17.92
C SER A 137 -17.88 24.31 -18.53
N PRO A 138 -17.19 23.21 -18.90
CA PRO A 138 -16.09 23.29 -19.84
C PRO A 138 -16.68 23.58 -21.22
N VAL A 139 -16.91 24.87 -21.51
CA VAL A 139 -17.28 25.28 -22.88
C VAL A 139 -16.04 25.10 -23.74
N GLY A 140 -16.14 24.15 -24.68
CA GLY A 140 -15.07 23.76 -25.58
C GLY A 140 -14.51 24.91 -26.39
N ASP A 141 -13.22 25.18 -26.19
CA ASP A 141 -12.37 25.78 -27.21
C ASP A 141 -12.19 24.76 -28.34
N GLY A 142 -12.91 24.95 -29.44
CA GLY A 142 -12.65 24.13 -30.63
C GLY A 142 -13.75 24.07 -31.68
N ALA A 143 -14.23 25.20 -32.20
CA ALA A 143 -14.90 25.20 -33.50
C ALA A 143 -14.87 26.58 -34.17
N ARG A 144 -13.70 26.96 -34.72
CA ARG A 144 -13.62 27.91 -35.83
C ARG A 144 -12.69 27.36 -36.90
N LYS A 145 -13.31 26.91 -38.00
CA LYS A 145 -12.86 26.58 -39.37
C LYS A 145 -13.67 25.34 -39.78
N SER A 146 -14.32 25.23 -40.93
CA SER A 146 -14.50 26.07 -42.11
C SER A 146 -15.61 25.39 -42.94
N ALA A 147 -16.26 26.15 -43.83
CA ALA A 147 -17.37 25.73 -44.67
C ALA A 147 -17.09 24.54 -45.60
N GLY A 148 -18.17 23.82 -45.98
CA GLY A 148 -18.19 22.83 -47.07
C GLY A 148 -19.44 21.93 -47.07
N GLN A 149 -20.41 22.28 -47.92
CA GLN A 149 -21.40 21.47 -48.67
C GLN A 149 -21.25 19.92 -48.66
N ASP A 150 -22.26 19.05 -48.79
CA ASP A 150 -23.57 19.11 -49.45
C ASP A 150 -24.41 17.84 -49.11
N GLU A 151 -25.73 17.94 -49.36
CA GLU A 151 -26.71 16.92 -49.81
C GLU A 151 -27.21 15.73 -48.95
N ASN A 152 -28.51 15.83 -48.62
CA ASN A 152 -29.61 14.83 -48.71
C ASN A 152 -29.31 13.33 -48.76
N GLN A 153 -29.96 12.56 -47.85
CA GLN A 153 -30.89 11.49 -48.26
C GLN A 153 -31.81 11.00 -47.13
N GLU A 154 -32.97 10.55 -47.57
CA GLU A 154 -34.19 10.18 -46.85
C GLU A 154 -34.17 8.89 -46.00
N GLN A 155 -35.12 8.88 -45.06
CA GLN A 155 -36.05 7.79 -44.70
C GLN A 155 -35.76 6.77 -43.58
N LYS A 156 -36.80 6.70 -42.73
CA LYS A 156 -37.35 5.56 -41.97
C LYS A 156 -36.72 5.19 -40.62
N GLY A 157 -37.54 5.35 -39.59
CA GLY A 157 -37.43 4.57 -38.36
C GLY A 157 -38.35 5.08 -37.26
N ARG A 158 -39.62 4.64 -37.25
CA ARG A 158 -40.49 4.71 -36.07
C ARG A 158 -39.77 4.06 -34.89
N ARG A 159 -39.46 4.83 -33.84
CA ARG A 159 -39.45 4.35 -32.45
C ARG A 159 -40.02 5.42 -31.54
N ASN A 160 -41.25 5.17 -31.12
CA ASN A 160 -41.80 5.71 -29.88
C ASN A 160 -40.97 5.11 -28.75
N ASP A 161 -39.92 5.80 -28.31
CA ASP A 161 -39.27 5.47 -27.06
C ASP A 161 -39.66 6.52 -26.04
N LEU A 162 -40.45 6.07 -25.08
CA LEU A 162 -40.79 6.75 -23.85
C LEU A 162 -39.51 7.09 -23.07
N ALA A 163 -38.84 8.17 -23.43
CA ALA A 163 -37.76 8.77 -22.65
C ALA A 163 -38.34 9.87 -21.74
N GLY A 164 -39.38 9.52 -20.99
CA GLY A 164 -39.98 10.38 -19.97
C GLY A 164 -39.98 9.65 -18.64
N LYS A 165 -38.80 9.37 -18.08
CA LYS A 165 -38.69 8.77 -16.73
C LYS A 165 -37.31 8.82 -16.05
N ASN A 166 -36.31 9.53 -16.58
CA ASN A 166 -34.97 9.60 -15.96
C ASN A 166 -34.62 10.95 -15.30
N ASP A 167 -35.54 11.93 -15.27
CA ASP A 167 -35.26 13.26 -14.69
C ASP A 167 -35.34 13.31 -13.14
N LEU A 168 -35.61 12.19 -12.48
CA LEU A 168 -35.63 12.11 -11.01
C LEU A 168 -34.26 11.77 -10.39
N VAL A 169 -33.29 11.29 -11.19
CA VAL A 169 -31.95 10.92 -10.69
C VAL A 169 -31.05 12.15 -10.51
N GLY A 170 -31.35 13.26 -11.20
CA GLY A 170 -30.52 14.47 -11.17
C GLY A 170 -30.71 15.40 -9.96
N LYS A 171 -31.76 15.24 -9.15
CA LYS A 171 -32.10 16.19 -8.07
C LYS A 171 -31.20 16.13 -6.84
N ASN A 172 -30.39 15.07 -6.69
CA ASN A 172 -29.51 14.85 -5.52
C ASN A 172 -28.07 14.50 -5.92
N ALA A 173 -27.60 15.05 -7.06
CA ALA A 173 -26.27 14.77 -7.61
C ALA A 173 -25.12 15.23 -6.71
N LEU A 174 -25.31 16.29 -5.92
CA LEU A 174 -24.28 16.88 -5.06
C LEU A 174 -24.61 16.60 -3.59
N GLY A 175 -23.78 15.84 -2.90
CA GLY A 175 -23.78 15.79 -1.44
C GLY A 175 -22.84 16.85 -0.90
N PHE A 176 -23.20 17.58 0.15
CA PHE A 176 -22.23 18.41 0.86
C PHE A 176 -22.33 18.18 2.36
N HIS A 177 -21.20 18.38 3.03
CA HIS A 177 -21.09 18.26 4.47
C HIS A 177 -20.32 19.46 5.01
N VAL A 178 -20.89 20.11 6.01
CA VAL A 178 -20.23 21.23 6.71
C VAL A 178 -19.65 20.67 8.00
N THR A 179 -18.33 20.73 8.11
CA THR A 179 -17.58 20.29 9.29
C THR A 179 -16.95 21.49 9.98
N ALA A 180 -17.30 21.72 11.24
CA ALA A 180 -16.58 22.66 12.08
C ALA A 180 -15.38 21.94 12.70
N THR A 181 -14.18 22.48 12.51
CA THR A 181 -12.94 21.98 13.12
C THR A 181 -12.29 23.08 13.95
N ASP A 182 -11.39 22.73 14.86
CA ASP A 182 -10.67 23.68 15.72
C ASP A 182 -9.85 24.72 14.93
N ALA A 183 -9.50 24.39 13.68
CA ALA A 183 -8.74 25.26 12.77
C ALA A 183 -9.62 26.13 11.84
N GLY A 184 -10.94 25.90 11.82
CA GLY A 184 -11.87 26.58 10.92
C GLY A 184 -13.04 25.70 10.50
N THR A 185 -14.04 26.28 9.81
CA THR A 185 -15.14 25.50 9.23
C THR A 185 -14.82 25.15 7.78
N VAL A 186 -14.90 23.86 7.46
CA VAL A 186 -14.62 23.33 6.13
C VAL A 186 -15.91 22.76 5.54
N ILE A 187 -16.20 23.13 4.30
CA ILE A 187 -17.32 22.61 3.52
C ILE A 187 -16.77 21.63 2.50
N THR A 188 -17.17 20.37 2.61
CA THR A 188 -16.81 19.33 1.65
C THR A 188 -18.00 19.08 0.74
N CYS A 189 -17.82 19.34 -0.55
CA CYS A 189 -18.79 19.06 -1.60
C CYS A 189 -18.34 17.82 -2.36
N VAL A 190 -19.21 16.83 -2.47
CA VAL A 190 -18.99 15.59 -3.21
C VAL A 190 -20.02 15.51 -4.34
N ASP A 191 -19.56 15.57 -5.57
CA ASP A 191 -20.39 15.24 -6.73
C ASP A 191 -20.52 13.71 -6.77
N LYS A 192 -21.71 13.20 -6.46
CA LYS A 192 -22.01 11.77 -6.43
C LYS A 192 -22.01 11.16 -7.83
N ILE A 193 -22.08 11.98 -8.88
CA ILE A 193 -22.08 11.52 -10.27
C ILE A 193 -20.64 11.43 -10.80
N SER A 194 -19.81 12.45 -10.58
CA SER A 194 -18.40 12.45 -11.04
C SER A 194 -17.42 11.85 -10.03
N GLY A 195 -17.81 11.71 -8.75
CA GLY A 195 -16.91 11.36 -7.66
C GLY A 195 -15.96 12.49 -7.24
N GLU A 196 -16.12 13.68 -7.81
CA GLU A 196 -15.24 14.82 -7.56
C GLU A 196 -15.52 15.40 -6.17
N VAL A 197 -14.46 15.53 -5.36
CA VAL A 197 -14.53 16.11 -4.02
C VAL A 197 -13.89 17.49 -4.06
N ARG A 198 -14.68 18.52 -3.78
CA ARG A 198 -14.23 19.90 -3.63
C ARG A 198 -14.29 20.30 -2.16
N VAL A 199 -13.21 20.89 -1.67
CA VAL A 199 -13.10 21.30 -0.28
C VAL A 199 -12.97 22.82 -0.23
N PHE A 200 -13.91 23.48 0.44
CA PHE A 200 -13.93 24.92 0.63
C PHE A 200 -13.62 25.26 2.08
N GLU A 201 -12.68 26.16 2.30
CA GLU A 201 -12.42 26.75 3.59
C GLU A 201 -13.33 27.96 3.78
N TRP A 202 -14.16 27.94 4.83
CA TRP A 202 -15.06 29.04 5.15
C TRP A 202 -14.34 30.01 6.10
N LYS A 203 -13.87 31.13 5.57
CA LYS A 203 -13.10 32.13 6.34
C LYS A 203 -13.99 32.98 7.23
N SER A 204 -14.83 33.82 6.65
CA SER A 204 -15.69 34.76 7.38
C SER A 204 -16.87 35.22 6.52
N GLY A 205 -18.04 35.37 7.13
CA GLY A 205 -19.24 35.85 6.43
C GLY A 205 -19.63 34.93 5.27
N LEU A 206 -19.61 35.45 4.04
CA LEU A 206 -19.92 34.70 2.80
C LEU A 206 -18.68 34.43 1.93
N ILE A 207 -17.48 34.48 2.52
CA ILE A 207 -16.21 34.26 1.81
C ILE A 207 -15.81 32.78 1.94
N PHE A 208 -15.82 32.08 0.81
CA PHE A 208 -15.41 30.69 0.67
C PHE A 208 -14.20 30.63 -0.25
N GLU A 209 -13.11 30.04 0.24
CA GLU A 209 -11.93 29.79 -0.59
C GLU A 209 -11.86 28.31 -0.92
N GLU A 210 -11.95 27.99 -2.21
CA GLU A 210 -11.69 26.63 -2.67
C GLU A 210 -10.23 26.29 -2.35
N ARG A 211 -10.03 25.20 -1.63
CA ARG A 211 -8.70 24.63 -1.43
C ARG A 211 -8.27 24.01 -2.75
N ARG A 212 -7.73 24.85 -3.64
CA ARG A 212 -7.25 24.47 -4.96
C ARG A 212 -6.34 23.24 -4.81
N GLN A 213 -6.49 22.25 -5.70
CA GLN A 213 -5.79 20.95 -5.78
C GLN A 213 -4.24 21.00 -5.84
N VAL A 214 -3.60 22.09 -5.41
CA VAL A 214 -2.15 22.20 -5.22
C VAL A 214 -1.66 21.12 -4.24
N GLY A 215 -2.50 20.71 -3.29
CA GLY A 215 -2.22 19.58 -2.41
C GLY A 215 -2.06 18.25 -3.15
N GLU A 216 -2.90 17.90 -4.12
CA GLU A 216 -2.84 16.56 -4.75
C GLU A 216 -1.61 16.39 -5.64
N GLU A 217 -1.19 17.44 -6.36
CA GLU A 217 0.04 17.38 -7.14
C GLU A 217 1.28 17.32 -6.25
N GLU A 218 1.35 18.12 -5.18
CA GLU A 218 2.47 18.10 -4.25
C GLU A 218 2.49 16.81 -3.41
N HIS A 219 1.33 16.31 -2.99
CA HIS A 219 1.18 15.01 -2.33
C HIS A 219 1.51 13.87 -3.29
N GLY A 220 1.13 13.96 -4.56
CA GLY A 220 1.49 13.00 -5.60
C GLY A 220 3.00 12.99 -5.86
N ARG A 221 3.64 14.16 -5.97
CA ARG A 221 5.11 14.29 -6.06
C ARG A 221 5.80 13.75 -4.80
N ARG A 222 5.23 14.00 -3.62
CA ARG A 222 5.76 13.48 -2.35
C ARG A 222 5.61 11.96 -2.24
N LEU A 223 4.49 11.40 -2.70
CA LEU A 223 4.28 9.95 -2.77
C LEU A 223 5.25 9.31 -3.76
N ASN A 224 5.41 9.90 -4.94
CA ASN A 224 6.32 9.38 -5.96
C ASN A 224 7.79 9.43 -5.50
N SER A 225 8.21 10.52 -4.84
CA SER A 225 9.56 10.60 -4.26
C SER A 225 9.77 9.63 -3.10
N LEU A 226 8.78 9.44 -2.24
CA LEU A 226 8.85 8.46 -1.16
C LEU A 226 8.89 7.02 -1.70
N GLN A 227 8.12 6.74 -2.75
CA GLN A 227 8.14 5.46 -3.44
C GLN A 227 9.48 5.20 -4.13
N ALA A 228 10.08 6.21 -4.76
CA ALA A 228 11.42 6.10 -5.33
C ALA A 228 12.48 5.84 -4.25
N ALA A 229 12.47 6.60 -3.15
CA ALA A 229 13.38 6.39 -2.03
C ALA A 229 13.24 4.98 -1.41
N TRP A 230 12.01 4.48 -1.30
CA TRP A 230 11.75 3.12 -0.82
C TRP A 230 12.28 2.04 -1.78
N GLN A 231 12.16 2.26 -3.10
CA GLN A 231 12.74 1.34 -4.08
C GLN A 231 14.26 1.34 -4.02
N GLU A 232 14.89 2.51 -3.93
CA GLU A 232 16.35 2.62 -3.76
C GLU A 232 16.83 1.94 -2.48
N GLU A 233 16.13 2.14 -1.37
CA GLU A 233 16.46 1.48 -0.10
C GLU A 233 16.33 -0.05 -0.24
N LYS A 234 15.25 -0.52 -0.87
CA LYS A 234 15.02 -1.95 -1.12
C LYS A 234 16.10 -2.57 -2.02
N GLU A 235 16.48 -1.88 -3.09
CA GLU A 235 17.58 -2.30 -3.97
C GLU A 235 18.92 -2.33 -3.21
N GLY A 236 19.16 -1.34 -2.35
CA GLY A 236 20.32 -1.32 -1.46
C GLY A 236 20.36 -2.51 -0.50
N TRP A 237 19.22 -2.87 0.10
CA TRP A 237 19.12 -4.04 0.98
C TRP A 237 19.34 -5.36 0.24
N GLU A 238 18.83 -5.52 -0.98
CA GLU A 238 19.08 -6.73 -1.79
C GLU A 238 20.55 -6.82 -2.21
N LEU A 239 21.17 -5.72 -2.63
CA LEU A 239 22.61 -5.69 -2.93
C LEU A 239 23.47 -6.07 -1.72
N GLN A 240 23.15 -5.53 -0.55
CA GLN A 240 23.89 -5.86 0.69
C GLN A 240 23.73 -7.35 1.06
N LYS A 241 22.53 -7.91 0.85
CA LYS A 241 22.27 -9.34 1.06
C LYS A 241 23.05 -10.20 0.08
N GLU A 242 23.10 -9.83 -1.20
CA GLU A 242 23.92 -10.52 -2.22
C GLU A 242 25.41 -10.46 -1.88
N GLU A 243 25.90 -9.30 -1.43
CA GLU A 243 27.30 -9.13 -0.99
C GLU A 243 27.62 -10.04 0.21
N ILE A 244 26.77 -10.08 1.23
CA ILE A 244 26.94 -10.97 2.39
C ILE A 244 26.93 -12.43 1.95
N GLN A 245 26.04 -12.82 1.03
CA GLN A 245 25.99 -14.19 0.49
C GLN A 245 27.26 -14.53 -0.29
N ALA A 246 27.75 -13.62 -1.14
CA ALA A 246 28.99 -13.81 -1.89
C ALA A 246 30.20 -13.96 -0.96
N VAL A 247 30.30 -13.13 0.09
CA VAL A 247 31.35 -13.23 1.11
C VAL A 247 31.27 -14.55 1.87
N ALA A 248 30.07 -15.01 2.23
CA ALA A 248 29.89 -16.30 2.90
C ALA A 248 30.30 -17.48 2.01
N LEU A 249 29.94 -17.45 0.72
CA LEU A 249 30.36 -18.46 -0.25
C LEU A 249 31.87 -18.46 -0.47
N ALA A 250 32.50 -17.28 -0.56
CA ALA A 250 33.95 -17.16 -0.67
C ALA A 250 34.67 -17.78 0.54
N LYS A 251 34.25 -17.43 1.76
CA LYS A 251 34.80 -18.02 3.00
C LYS A 251 34.62 -19.52 3.07
N MET A 252 33.49 -20.04 2.63
CA MET A 252 33.27 -21.49 2.56
C MET A 252 34.22 -22.16 1.57
N GLY A 253 34.49 -21.52 0.43
CA GLY A 253 35.48 -21.97 -0.55
C GLY A 253 36.90 -21.98 0.01
N GLU A 254 37.33 -20.92 0.69
CA GLU A 254 38.64 -20.84 1.35
C GLU A 254 38.82 -21.95 2.41
N LEU A 255 37.82 -22.16 3.26
CA LEU A 255 37.85 -23.23 4.26
C LEU A 255 37.92 -24.64 3.64
N GLN A 256 37.23 -24.84 2.51
CA GLN A 256 37.32 -26.10 1.76
C GLN A 256 38.72 -26.31 1.18
N GLN A 257 39.30 -25.27 0.57
CA GLN A 257 40.67 -25.33 0.05
C GLN A 257 41.68 -25.60 1.16
N GLU A 258 41.62 -24.90 2.29
CA GLU A 258 42.50 -25.16 3.44
C GLU A 258 42.38 -26.61 3.93
N ARG A 259 41.16 -27.15 3.97
CA ARG A 259 40.93 -28.54 4.38
C ARG A 259 41.58 -29.51 3.40
N GLU A 260 41.44 -29.28 2.10
CA GLU A 260 42.07 -30.10 1.06
C GLU A 260 43.58 -30.03 1.12
N GLU A 261 44.16 -28.84 1.30
CA GLU A 261 45.60 -28.65 1.46
C GLU A 261 46.14 -29.38 2.69
N ARG A 262 45.44 -29.31 3.83
CA ARG A 262 45.81 -30.06 5.04
C ARG A 262 45.74 -31.57 4.81
N LEU A 263 44.75 -32.07 4.08
CA LEU A 263 44.66 -33.49 3.73
C LEU A 263 45.79 -33.93 2.81
N ILE A 264 46.15 -33.12 1.81
CA ILE A 264 47.28 -33.37 0.92
C ILE A 264 48.59 -33.40 1.71
N GLN A 265 48.78 -32.44 2.62
CA GLN A 265 49.96 -32.38 3.46
C GLN A 265 50.08 -33.60 4.38
N CYS A 266 49.00 -33.97 5.07
CA CYS A 266 48.93 -35.21 5.85
C CYS A 266 49.28 -36.44 5.01
N ARG A 267 48.72 -36.57 3.81
CA ARG A 267 49.02 -37.69 2.91
C ARG A 267 50.51 -37.73 2.56
N LYS A 268 51.11 -36.60 2.17
CA LYS A 268 52.54 -36.50 1.86
C LYS A 268 53.41 -36.90 3.06
N GLU A 269 53.04 -36.50 4.27
CA GLU A 269 53.76 -36.88 5.49
C GLU A 269 53.68 -38.38 5.77
N TYR A 270 52.51 -39.00 5.59
CA TYR A 270 52.35 -40.44 5.72
C TYR A 270 53.14 -41.21 4.66
N GLU A 271 53.05 -40.81 3.39
CA GLU A 271 53.84 -41.40 2.30
C GLU A 271 55.35 -41.26 2.58
N GLY A 272 55.78 -40.10 3.08
CA GLY A 272 57.17 -39.87 3.50
C GLY A 272 57.61 -40.81 4.62
N LYS A 273 56.79 -41.02 5.66
CA LYS A 273 57.08 -41.98 6.74
C LYS A 273 57.17 -43.42 6.23
N VAL A 274 56.25 -43.82 5.36
CA VAL A 274 56.25 -45.16 4.74
C VAL A 274 57.51 -45.38 3.91
N ASN A 275 57.88 -44.41 3.08
CA ASN A 275 59.10 -44.51 2.26
C ASN A 275 60.37 -44.57 3.11
N ARG A 276 60.45 -43.81 4.21
CA ARG A 276 61.57 -43.89 5.15
C ARG A 276 61.68 -45.27 5.79
N LEU A 277 60.58 -45.77 6.36
CA LEU A 277 60.56 -47.11 6.97
C LEU A 277 60.93 -48.19 5.95
N ARG A 278 60.38 -48.09 4.73
CA ARG A 278 60.73 -49.01 3.63
C ARG A 278 62.22 -48.99 3.33
N GLY A 279 62.82 -47.81 3.21
CA GLY A 279 64.27 -47.67 3.01
C GLY A 279 65.08 -48.27 4.15
N GLU A 280 64.69 -48.04 5.41
CA GLU A 280 65.34 -48.65 6.57
C GLU A 280 65.25 -50.19 6.56
N TYR A 281 64.11 -50.75 6.16
CA TYR A 281 63.95 -52.20 6.02
C TYR A 281 64.78 -52.77 4.88
N GLU A 282 64.80 -52.10 3.72
CA GLU A 282 65.62 -52.50 2.57
C GLU A 282 67.12 -52.44 2.91
N GLU A 283 67.57 -51.43 3.65
CA GLU A 283 68.96 -51.32 4.12
C GLU A 283 69.32 -52.44 5.11
N LYS A 284 68.45 -52.73 6.08
CA LYS A 284 68.63 -53.85 7.01
C LYS A 284 68.71 -55.19 6.27
N LEU A 285 67.84 -55.41 5.28
CA LEU A 285 67.87 -56.60 4.43
C LEU A 285 69.17 -56.70 3.62
N ALA A 286 69.64 -55.59 3.05
CA ALA A 286 70.90 -55.55 2.32
C ALA A 286 72.10 -55.90 3.21
N LYS A 287 72.17 -55.31 4.42
CA LYS A 287 73.21 -55.63 5.41
C LYS A 287 73.20 -57.10 5.82
N CYS A 288 72.01 -57.67 6.05
CA CYS A 288 71.87 -59.11 6.33
C CYS A 288 72.36 -59.98 5.17
N ARG A 289 71.97 -59.65 3.92
CA ARG A 289 72.41 -60.36 2.71
C ARG A 289 73.93 -60.32 2.56
N GLU A 290 74.53 -59.13 2.66
CA GLU A 290 75.98 -58.96 2.57
C GLU A 290 76.71 -59.74 3.68
N GLY A 291 76.15 -59.77 4.90
CA GLY A 291 76.64 -60.60 6.00
C GLY A 291 76.66 -62.08 5.66
N TYR A 292 75.56 -62.62 5.14
CA TYR A 292 75.47 -64.01 4.70
C TYR A 292 76.40 -64.33 3.52
N GLU A 293 76.53 -63.42 2.55
CA GLU A 293 77.46 -63.58 1.43
C GLU A 293 78.91 -63.65 1.90
N LYS A 294 79.32 -62.78 2.85
CA LYS A 294 80.66 -62.82 3.45
C LYS A 294 80.91 -64.15 4.17
N GLN A 295 79.95 -64.63 4.96
CA GLN A 295 80.05 -65.93 5.62
C GLN A 295 80.18 -67.07 4.62
N LEU A 296 79.37 -67.07 3.56
CA LEU A 296 79.41 -68.08 2.51
C LEU A 296 80.75 -68.06 1.76
N LEU A 297 81.32 -66.88 1.53
CA LEU A 297 82.61 -66.71 0.87
C LEU A 297 83.77 -67.16 1.77
N GLN A 298 83.70 -66.89 3.08
CA GLN A 298 84.66 -67.42 4.06
C GLN A 298 84.59 -68.95 4.14
N ALA A 299 83.40 -69.53 4.20
CA ALA A 299 83.22 -70.98 4.19
C ALA A 299 83.79 -71.61 2.91
N LYS A 300 83.52 -71.01 1.73
CA LYS A 300 84.13 -71.45 0.46
C LYS A 300 85.65 -71.46 0.52
N ARG A 301 86.27 -70.37 1.01
CA ARG A 301 87.74 -70.30 1.15
C ARG A 301 88.29 -71.40 2.07
N GLN A 302 87.63 -71.66 3.20
CA GLN A 302 88.01 -72.75 4.10
C GLN A 302 87.91 -74.12 3.42
N TYR A 303 86.86 -74.36 2.64
CA TYR A 303 86.73 -75.58 1.84
C TYR A 303 87.82 -75.69 0.78
N ASP A 304 88.15 -74.59 0.09
CA ASP A 304 89.20 -74.56 -0.93
C ASP A 304 90.59 -74.82 -0.32
N GLU A 305 90.89 -74.22 0.83
CA GLU A 305 92.12 -74.50 1.60
C GLU A 305 92.20 -75.96 2.03
N LEU A 306 91.10 -76.50 2.56
CA LEU A 306 91.02 -77.91 2.93
C LEU A 306 91.24 -78.82 1.70
N ALA A 307 90.62 -78.49 0.56
CA ALA A 307 90.83 -79.22 -0.68
C ALA A 307 92.30 -79.16 -1.14
N GLN A 308 92.95 -78.00 -1.06
CA GLN A 308 94.39 -77.87 -1.37
C GLN A 308 95.27 -78.70 -0.44
N THR A 309 94.97 -78.71 0.88
CA THR A 309 95.72 -79.56 1.82
C THR A 309 95.51 -81.05 1.53
N ALA A 310 94.29 -81.46 1.18
CA ALA A 310 94.00 -82.83 0.77
C ALA A 310 94.78 -83.21 -0.50
N ILE A 311 94.86 -82.32 -1.50
CA ILE A 311 95.67 -82.55 -2.72
C ILE A 311 97.16 -82.68 -2.36
N ARG A 312 97.70 -81.82 -1.49
CA ARG A 312 99.10 -81.92 -1.04
C ARG A 312 99.36 -83.22 -0.31
N LEU A 313 98.47 -83.64 0.58
CA LEU A 313 98.55 -84.94 1.27
C LEU A 313 98.48 -86.10 0.28
N GLN A 314 97.62 -86.04 -0.73
CA GLN A 314 97.57 -87.05 -1.80
C GLN A 314 98.88 -87.08 -2.61
N GLN A 315 99.46 -85.92 -2.95
CA GLN A 315 100.74 -85.85 -3.65
C GLN A 315 101.89 -86.40 -2.81
N ILE A 316 101.93 -86.09 -1.51
CA ILE A 316 102.88 -86.69 -0.57
C ILE A 316 102.66 -88.20 -0.51
N GLY A 317 101.41 -88.66 -0.38
CA GLY A 317 101.06 -90.08 -0.39
C GLY A 317 101.47 -90.80 -1.67
N ARG A 318 101.34 -90.16 -2.85
CA ARG A 318 101.88 -90.68 -4.12
C ARG A 318 103.40 -90.74 -4.09
N LYS A 319 104.11 -89.67 -3.71
CA LYS A 319 105.57 -89.68 -3.58
C LYS A 319 106.10 -90.75 -2.61
N TRP A 320 105.39 -90.98 -1.50
CA TRP A 320 105.73 -92.06 -0.57
C TRP A 320 105.46 -93.43 -1.18
N ARG A 321 104.36 -93.59 -1.93
CA ARG A 321 104.09 -94.81 -2.71
C ARG A 321 105.20 -95.07 -3.74
N ASP A 322 105.55 -94.08 -4.55
CA ASP A 322 106.58 -94.21 -5.58
C ASP A 322 107.96 -94.49 -4.97
N LYS A 323 108.27 -93.92 -3.79
CA LYS A 323 109.57 -94.10 -3.12
C LYS A 323 109.72 -95.42 -2.36
N TYR A 324 108.64 -95.96 -1.80
CA TYR A 324 108.70 -97.14 -0.91
C TYR A 324 107.96 -98.37 -1.45
N PHE A 325 107.13 -98.21 -2.48
CA PHE A 325 106.32 -99.28 -3.07
C PHE A 325 106.56 -99.44 -4.58
N GLU A 326 107.41 -98.62 -5.21
CA GLU A 326 107.87 -98.85 -6.59
C GLU A 326 109.24 -99.55 -6.59
N LYS A 327 109.17 -100.83 -6.23
CA LYS A 327 110.04 -101.93 -6.63
C LYS A 327 109.29 -103.20 -6.25
N ASP A 328 108.53 -103.69 -7.22
CA ASP A 328 108.38 -105.10 -7.58
C ASP A 328 107.51 -105.13 -8.85
N ASP A 329 108.10 -104.65 -9.95
CA ASP A 329 107.79 -105.17 -11.28
C ASP A 329 108.90 -106.20 -11.59
N GLU A 330 108.59 -107.47 -11.30
CA GLU A 330 109.00 -108.63 -12.10
C GLU A 330 107.72 -109.35 -12.57
#